data_AF-A0A1C6GQW5-F1
#
_entry.id   AF-A0A1C6GQW5-F1
#
_cell.length_a   1.000
_cell.length_b   1.000
_cell.length_c   1.000
_cell.angle_alpha   90.00
_cell.angle_beta   90.00
_cell.angle_gamma   90.00
#
_symmetry.space_group_name_H-M   'P 1'
#
loop_
_entity.id
_entity.type
_entity.pdbx_description
1 polymer ?
#
loop_
_entity_poly.entity_id
_entity_poly.type
_entity_poly.pdbx_seq_one_letter_code
_entity_poly.pdbx_strand_id
1 'polypeptide(L)'
;MDDIRNTSALFVGGQDTAPHTERTARALWQLLFQKTENEMAAYMNSLNQLPRSELIMAADEISAMATCRAELMALGEDLSREKMLFLLRQEKPLELLSEAWMERRTMDEGELFQSLLIEVYEDEHQQLLNEPLML
;
A
#
# COMPACT_ATOMS: atom_id res chain seq x y z
N MET A 1 -72.69 25.52 -11.18
CA MET A 1 -72.33 25.33 -12.59
C MET A 1 -70.90 24.84 -12.59
N ASP A 2 -70.78 23.51 -12.65
CA ASP A 2 -69.55 22.77 -12.80
C ASP A 2 -68.90 23.09 -14.14
N ASP A 3 -67.58 23.23 -14.15
CA ASP A 3 -66.80 22.98 -15.36
C ASP A 3 -65.57 22.13 -14.99
N ILE A 4 -65.74 20.83 -15.19
CA ILE A 4 -64.68 19.81 -15.19
C ILE A 4 -64.41 19.48 -16.64
N ARG A 5 -63.22 19.81 -17.17
CA ARG A 5 -62.46 19.03 -18.18
C ARG A 5 -60.97 19.36 -17.99
N ASN A 6 -60.21 18.52 -17.28
CA ASN A 6 -59.49 17.36 -17.81
C ASN A 6 -58.35 17.74 -18.79
N THR A 7 -57.11 17.44 -18.42
CA THR A 7 -56.20 16.49 -19.10
C THR A 7 -54.74 16.90 -18.91
N SER A 8 -53.95 15.95 -18.40
CA SER A 8 -52.52 15.70 -18.66
C SER A 8 -51.63 15.79 -17.43
N ALA A 9 -51.49 14.63 -16.82
CA ALA A 9 -50.33 14.24 -16.03
C ALA A 9 -49.04 14.51 -16.82
N LEU A 10 -48.08 15.16 -16.16
CA LEU A 10 -46.67 14.87 -16.41
C LEU A 10 -46.08 14.36 -15.10
N PHE A 11 -46.08 13.04 -15.08
CA PHE A 11 -45.33 12.14 -14.23
C PHE A 11 -43.84 12.54 -14.22
N VAL A 12 -43.35 12.75 -13.00
CA VAL A 12 -42.00 12.42 -12.50
C VAL A 12 -40.95 12.15 -13.57
N GLY A 13 -40.24 13.19 -13.98
CA GLY A 13 -38.87 13.08 -14.49
C GLY A 13 -37.94 13.42 -13.33
N GLY A 14 -37.27 12.40 -12.81
CA GLY A 14 -36.48 12.45 -11.58
C GLY A 14 -35.50 13.62 -11.56
N GLN A 15 -35.48 14.30 -10.42
CA GLN A 15 -34.29 14.99 -9.98
C GLN A 15 -33.20 13.92 -9.86
N ASP A 16 -32.29 13.84 -10.83
CA ASP A 16 -31.00 13.16 -10.68
C ASP A 16 -30.12 14.01 -9.74
N THR A 17 -30.59 14.15 -8.51
CA THR A 17 -29.75 14.49 -7.36
C THR A 17 -29.60 13.21 -6.57
N ALA A 18 -28.80 12.28 -7.10
CA ALA A 18 -28.26 11.22 -6.27
C ALA A 18 -27.53 11.91 -5.09
N PRO A 19 -27.85 11.55 -3.83
CA PRO A 19 -27.26 12.21 -2.68
C PRO A 19 -25.75 12.03 -2.69
N HIS A 20 -25.03 13.10 -2.39
CA HIS A 20 -23.64 13.03 -1.97
C HIS A 20 -23.52 12.10 -0.75
N THR A 21 -23.23 10.80 -0.91
CA THR A 21 -22.48 9.94 0.06
C THR A 21 -22.58 8.43 -0.21
N GLU A 22 -22.35 7.95 -1.43
CA GLU A 22 -22.01 6.53 -1.62
C GLU A 22 -21.03 6.36 -2.78
N ARG A 23 -19.74 6.67 -2.52
CA ARG A 23 -18.67 6.20 -3.41
C ARG A 23 -18.56 4.68 -3.26
N THR A 24 -18.58 3.99 -4.38
CA THR A 24 -18.32 2.54 -4.45
C THR A 24 -16.91 2.23 -3.93
N ALA A 25 -16.70 1.00 -3.44
CA ALA A 25 -15.38 0.55 -2.99
C ALA A 25 -14.31 0.77 -4.08
N ARG A 26 -14.63 0.45 -5.33
CA ARG A 26 -13.81 0.74 -6.50
C ARG A 26 -13.43 2.22 -6.64
N ALA A 27 -14.39 3.14 -6.51
CA ALA A 27 -14.11 4.57 -6.63
C ALA A 27 -13.23 5.09 -5.48
N LEU A 28 -13.41 4.55 -4.27
CA LEU A 28 -12.54 4.87 -3.13
C LEU A 28 -11.13 4.32 -3.34
N TRP A 29 -11.02 3.08 -3.82
CA TRP A 29 -9.74 2.47 -4.14
C TRP A 29 -8.99 3.24 -5.22
N GLN A 30 -9.65 3.63 -6.32
CA GLN A 30 -9.04 4.42 -7.39
C GLN A 30 -8.47 5.76 -6.91
N LEU A 31 -9.18 6.43 -5.99
CA LEU A 31 -8.68 7.67 -5.40
C LEU A 31 -7.49 7.43 -4.48
N LEU A 32 -7.54 6.36 -3.68
CA LEU A 32 -6.44 6.00 -2.78
C LEU A 32 -5.21 5.62 -3.60
N PHE A 33 -5.37 4.75 -4.59
CA PHE A 33 -4.35 4.38 -5.57
C PHE A 33 -3.66 5.62 -6.15
N GLN A 34 -4.42 6.56 -6.71
CA GLN A 34 -3.82 7.75 -7.32
C GLN A 34 -3.04 8.59 -6.30
N LYS A 35 -3.57 8.74 -5.08
CA LYS A 35 -2.92 9.51 -4.03
C LYS A 35 -1.60 8.86 -3.58
N THR A 36 -1.63 7.54 -3.37
CA THR A 36 -0.48 6.71 -3.02
C THR A 36 0.59 6.74 -4.09
N GLU A 37 0.23 6.61 -5.37
CA GLU A 37 1.20 6.67 -6.47
C GLU A 37 1.79 8.06 -6.66
N ASN A 38 1.00 9.13 -6.47
CA ASN A 38 1.50 10.50 -6.51
C ASN A 38 2.50 10.77 -5.39
N GLU A 39 2.21 10.30 -4.18
CA GLU A 39 3.12 10.37 -3.03
C GLU A 39 4.42 9.62 -3.33
N MET A 40 4.34 8.37 -3.81
CA MET A 40 5.53 7.59 -4.17
C MET A 40 6.36 8.27 -5.26
N ALA A 41 5.72 8.86 -6.28
CA ALA A 41 6.41 9.59 -7.33
C ALA A 41 7.13 10.84 -6.79
N ALA A 42 6.48 11.60 -5.90
CA ALA A 42 7.11 12.74 -5.24
C ALA A 42 8.28 12.30 -4.35
N TYR A 43 8.11 11.21 -3.61
CA TYR A 43 9.16 10.60 -2.79
C TYR A 43 10.37 10.19 -3.61
N MET A 44 10.19 9.39 -4.67
CA MET A 44 11.29 8.99 -5.57
C MET A 44 11.99 10.18 -6.21
N ASN A 45 11.25 11.22 -6.57
CA ASN A 45 11.85 12.44 -7.10
C ASN A 45 12.71 13.16 -6.05
N SER A 46 12.30 13.16 -4.78
CA SER A 46 13.11 13.72 -3.69
C SER A 46 14.40 12.94 -3.48
N LEU A 47 14.35 11.59 -3.55
CA LEU A 47 15.53 10.73 -3.45
C LEU A 47 16.56 11.03 -4.54
N ASN A 48 16.12 11.31 -5.77
CA ASN A 48 17.03 11.64 -6.88
C ASN A 48 17.86 12.91 -6.65
N GLN A 49 17.45 13.77 -5.70
CA GLN A 49 18.17 15.00 -5.36
C GLN A 49 19.11 14.82 -4.16
N LEU A 50 19.05 13.67 -3.47
CA LEU A 50 19.87 13.43 -2.29
C LEU A 50 21.31 13.07 -2.68
N PRO A 51 22.32 13.51 -1.90
CA PRO A 51 23.67 13.02 -2.04
C PRO A 51 23.75 11.53 -1.67
N ARG A 52 24.76 10.85 -2.20
CA ARG A 52 24.94 9.40 -2.02
C ARG A 52 24.95 8.95 -0.56
N SER A 53 25.55 9.73 0.34
CA SER A 53 25.59 9.42 1.77
C SER A 53 24.20 9.42 2.40
N GLU A 54 23.36 10.38 2.05
CA GLU A 54 22.00 10.48 2.58
C GLU A 54 21.10 9.39 1.98
N LEU A 55 21.30 9.02 0.71
CA LEU A 55 20.62 7.87 0.11
C LEU A 55 20.91 6.55 0.82
N ILE A 56 22.15 6.35 1.27
CA ILE A 56 22.54 5.16 2.04
C ILE A 56 21.82 5.16 3.40
N MET A 57 21.75 6.31 4.05
CA MET A 57 21.05 6.43 5.34
C MET A 57 19.53 6.22 5.21
N ALA A 58 18.94 6.54 4.05
CA ALA A 58 17.52 6.35 3.78
C ALA A 58 17.14 4.91 3.37
N ALA A 59 18.08 3.96 3.31
CA ALA A 59 17.83 2.63 2.74
C ALA A 59 16.66 1.88 3.44
N ASP A 60 16.57 1.95 4.76
CA ASP A 60 15.49 1.32 5.52
C ASP A 60 14.14 2.00 5.27
N GLU A 61 14.13 3.32 5.18
CA GLU A 61 12.93 4.10 4.85
C GLU A 61 12.45 3.78 3.44
N ILE A 62 13.36 3.71 2.46
CA ILE A 62 13.07 3.33 1.07
C ILE A 62 12.46 1.92 1.03
N SER A 63 13.05 0.99 1.78
CA SER A 63 12.53 -0.38 1.90
C SER A 63 11.12 -0.39 2.49
N ALA A 64 10.90 0.32 3.60
CA ALA A 64 9.59 0.43 4.25
C ALA A 64 8.53 1.06 3.32
N MET A 65 8.88 2.14 2.62
CA MET A 65 8.03 2.81 1.63
C MET A 65 7.61 1.86 0.51
N ALA A 66 8.58 1.14 -0.06
CA ALA A 66 8.34 0.19 -1.14
C ALA A 66 7.45 -0.99 -0.67
N THR A 67 7.72 -1.55 0.50
CA THR A 67 6.92 -2.63 1.10
C THR A 67 5.49 -2.17 1.36
N CYS A 68 5.30 -1.03 2.04
CA CYS A 68 3.96 -0.51 2.35
C CYS A 68 3.15 -0.23 1.09
N ARG A 69 3.78 0.31 0.04
CA ARG A 69 3.13 0.47 -1.27
C ARG A 69 2.72 -0.86 -1.87
N ALA A 70 3.64 -1.82 -1.94
CA ALA A 70 3.37 -3.13 -2.54
C ALA A 70 2.22 -3.87 -1.85
N GLU A 71 2.24 -3.90 -0.51
CA GLU A 71 1.18 -4.54 0.29
C GLU A 71 -0.16 -3.81 0.13
N LEU A 72 -0.15 -2.48 0.09
CA LEU A 72 -1.38 -1.71 -0.16
C LEU A 72 -1.97 -2.03 -1.54
N MET A 73 -1.12 -2.15 -2.57
CA MET A 73 -1.54 -2.52 -3.92
C MET A 73 -2.05 -3.96 -4.01
N ALA A 74 -1.46 -4.88 -3.25
CA ALA A 74 -1.88 -6.27 -3.18
C ALA A 74 -3.26 -6.43 -2.54
N LEU A 75 -3.59 -5.60 -1.53
CA LEU A 75 -4.91 -5.55 -0.92
C LEU A 75 -5.97 -5.01 -1.89
N GLY A 76 -5.63 -4.01 -2.71
CA GLY A 76 -6.51 -3.53 -3.75
C GLY A 76 -7.92 -3.13 -3.27
N GLU A 77 -8.93 -3.56 -4.02
CA GLU A 77 -10.35 -3.33 -3.69
C GLU A 77 -10.84 -4.15 -2.50
N ASP A 78 -10.08 -5.14 -2.01
CA ASP A 78 -10.41 -5.93 -0.82
C ASP A 78 -10.19 -5.14 0.48
N LEU A 79 -9.53 -3.98 0.40
CA LEU A 79 -9.39 -3.08 1.53
C LEU A 79 -10.77 -2.57 1.97
N SER A 80 -11.10 -2.75 3.26
CA SER A 80 -12.38 -2.29 3.80
C SER A 80 -12.58 -0.78 3.56
N ARG A 81 -13.83 -0.38 3.32
CA ARG A 81 -14.23 1.03 3.12
C ARG A 81 -13.70 1.98 4.21
N GLU A 82 -13.76 1.55 5.46
CA GLU A 82 -13.30 2.34 6.62
C GLU A 82 -11.80 2.63 6.55
N LYS A 83 -10.98 1.61 6.27
CA LYS A 83 -9.53 1.76 6.07
C LYS A 83 -9.21 2.63 4.86
N MET A 84 -9.92 2.47 3.74
CA MET A 84 -9.74 3.35 2.57
C MET A 84 -10.02 4.82 2.90
N LEU A 85 -11.12 5.10 3.59
CA LEU A 85 -11.46 6.46 4.01
C LEU A 85 -10.47 7.04 5.02
N PHE A 86 -9.96 6.22 5.94
CA PHE A 86 -8.93 6.62 6.88
C PHE A 86 -7.65 7.06 6.15
N LEU A 87 -7.14 6.25 5.22
CA LEU A 87 -5.93 6.56 4.45
C LEU A 87 -6.13 7.77 3.52
N LEU A 88 -7.31 7.91 2.91
CA LEU A 88 -7.64 9.06 2.06
C LEU A 88 -7.62 10.41 2.81
N ARG A 89 -7.84 10.41 4.13
CA ARG A 89 -7.78 11.63 4.96
C ARG A 89 -6.35 12.05 5.29
N GLN A 90 -5.38 11.14 5.20
CA GLN A 90 -3.98 11.45 5.48
C GLN A 90 -3.40 12.29 4.36
N GLU A 91 -2.49 13.20 4.68
CA GLU A 91 -1.77 13.95 3.64
C GLU A 91 -0.90 12.99 2.82
N LYS A 92 -0.11 12.19 3.53
CA LYS A 92 0.86 11.22 3.04
C LYS A 92 0.59 9.82 3.63
N PRO A 93 -0.35 9.07 3.03
CA PRO A 93 -0.74 7.77 3.56
C PRO A 93 0.40 6.74 3.58
N LEU A 94 1.34 6.77 2.62
CA LEU A 94 2.46 5.83 2.62
C LEU A 94 3.50 6.19 3.68
N GLU A 95 3.83 7.48 3.87
CA GLU A 95 4.75 7.95 4.92
C GLU A 95 4.25 7.51 6.31
N LEU A 96 2.95 7.69 6.57
CA LEU A 96 2.33 7.19 7.80
C LEU A 96 2.46 5.67 7.96
N LEU A 97 2.27 4.91 6.87
CA LEU A 97 2.38 3.46 6.92
C LEU A 97 3.84 3.00 7.08
N SER A 98 4.80 3.65 6.43
CA SER A 98 6.21 3.28 6.48
C SER A 98 6.83 3.58 7.84
N GLU A 99 6.52 4.71 8.46
CA GLU A 99 6.92 5.01 9.84
C GLU A 99 6.39 3.95 10.81
N ALA A 100 5.08 3.68 10.73
CA ALA A 100 4.40 2.66 11.54
C ALA A 100 4.95 1.25 11.28
N TRP A 101 5.39 0.95 10.06
CA TRP A 101 6.02 -0.31 9.68
C TRP A 101 7.43 -0.42 10.30
N MET A 102 8.25 0.63 10.19
CA MET A 102 9.60 0.65 10.75
C MET A 102 9.60 0.50 12.27
N GLU A 103 8.67 1.16 12.97
CA GLU A 103 8.53 1.02 14.44
C GLU A 103 8.20 -0.42 14.87
N ARG A 104 7.45 -1.16 14.05
CA ARG A 104 7.04 -2.54 14.33
C ARG A 104 8.01 -3.58 13.83
N ARG A 105 8.90 -3.22 12.90
CA ARG A 105 9.90 -4.13 12.35
C ARG A 105 10.96 -4.40 13.40
N THR A 106 10.70 -5.39 14.26
CA THR A 106 11.69 -5.94 15.18
C THR A 106 12.47 -7.04 14.46
N MET A 107 13.52 -6.67 13.74
CA MET A 107 14.49 -7.64 13.24
C MET A 107 15.81 -7.38 13.95
N ASP A 108 16.19 -8.28 14.86
CA ASP A 108 17.55 -8.29 15.38
C ASP A 108 18.46 -8.83 14.27
N GLU A 109 19.11 -7.91 13.56
CA GLU A 109 20.00 -8.25 12.46
C GLU A 109 21.19 -9.12 12.93
N GLY A 110 21.59 -8.98 14.20
CA GLY A 110 22.64 -9.80 14.79
C GLY A 110 22.20 -11.26 14.96
N GLU A 111 21.00 -11.49 15.46
CA GLU A 111 20.43 -12.85 15.57
C GLU A 111 20.17 -13.48 14.20
N LEU A 112 19.65 -12.70 13.24
CA LEU A 112 19.45 -13.17 11.87
C LEU A 112 20.78 -13.57 11.23
N PHE A 113 21.81 -12.73 11.37
CA PHE A 113 23.13 -13.01 10.83
C PHE A 113 23.76 -14.25 11.47
N GLN A 114 23.63 -14.42 12.79
CA GLN A 114 24.13 -15.61 13.48
C GLN A 114 23.44 -16.89 12.99
N SER A 115 22.12 -16.85 12.79
CA SER A 115 21.35 -17.99 12.27
C SER A 115 21.77 -18.33 10.84
N LEU A 116 21.93 -17.31 9.98
CA LEU A 116 22.41 -17.48 8.61
C LEU A 116 23.83 -18.07 8.55
N LEU A 117 24.72 -17.64 9.44
CA LEU A 117 26.08 -18.16 9.49
C LEU A 117 26.11 -19.66 9.82
N ILE A 118 25.24 -20.10 10.73
CA ILE A 118 25.10 -21.53 11.08
C ILE A 118 24.56 -22.30 9.87
N GLU A 119 23.50 -21.81 9.23
CA GLU A 119 22.88 -22.46 8.06
C GLU A 119 23.89 -22.65 6.92
N VAL A 120 24.61 -21.58 6.55
CA VAL A 120 25.62 -21.65 5.48
C VAL A 120 26.76 -22.62 5.83
N TYR A 121 27.20 -22.62 7.10
CA TYR A 121 28.25 -23.54 7.56
C TYR A 121 27.80 -25.01 7.52
N GLU A 122 26.58 -25.30 8.00
CA GLU A 122 26.03 -26.65 8.01
C GLU A 122 25.76 -27.17 6.59
N ASP A 123 25.32 -26.32 5.67
CA ASP A 123 25.12 -26.66 4.26
C ASP A 123 26.43 -27.08 3.56
N GLU A 124 27.53 -26.35 3.78
CA GLU A 124 28.85 -26.74 3.26
C GLU A 124 29.32 -28.08 3.86
N HIS A 125 29.10 -28.27 5.16
CA HIS A 125 29.50 -29.50 5.84
C HIS A 125 28.67 -30.71 5.42
N GLN A 126 27.37 -30.55 5.16
CA GLN A 126 26.53 -31.63 4.63
C GLN A 126 26.90 -31.98 3.18
N GLN A 127 27.30 -31.01 2.36
CA GLN A 127 27.77 -31.29 1.00
C GLN A 127 29.09 -32.08 0.99
N LEU A 128 30.04 -31.73 1.87
CA LEU A 128 31.31 -32.44 2.01
C LEU A 128 31.14 -33.89 2.53
N LEU A 129 30.15 -34.13 3.39
CA LEU A 129 29.83 -35.49 3.88
C LEU A 129 29.10 -36.36 2.85
N ASN A 130 28.42 -35.73 1.89
CA ASN A 130 27.66 -36.40 0.83
C ASN A 130 28.45 -36.55 -0.49
N GLU A 131 29.70 -36.07 -0.57
CA GLU A 131 30.58 -36.44 -1.68
C GLU A 131 30.93 -37.93 -1.57
N PRO A 132 30.53 -38.77 -2.54
CA PRO A 132 30.94 -40.16 -2.54
C PRO A 132 32.45 -40.19 -2.69
N LEU A 133 33.14 -40.84 -1.75
CA LEU A 133 34.57 -41.14 -1.85
C LEU A 133 34.81 -41.90 -3.17
N MET A 134 35.17 -41.18 -4.23
CA MET A 134 35.65 -41.73 -5.49
C MET A 134 37.09 -42.21 -5.24
N LEU A 135 37.19 -43.42 -4.68
CA LEU A 135 38.39 -44.25 -4.72
C LEU A 135 38.28 -45.25 -5.87
#